data_AF-A0A1G0AZD5-F1
#
_entry.id   AF-A0A1G0AZD5-F1
#
_cell.length_a   1.000
_cell.length_b   1.000
_cell.length_c   1.000
_cell.angle_alpha   90.00
_cell.angle_beta   90.00
_cell.angle_gamma   90.00
#
_symmetry.space_group_name_H-M   'P 1'
#
loop_
_entity.id
_entity.type
_entity.pdbx_description
1 polymer ?
#
loop_
_entity_poly.entity_id
_entity_poly.type
_entity_poly.pdbx_seq_one_letter_code
_entity_poly.pdbx_strand_id
1 'polypeptide(L)'
;MINKTSNLVVDALPTELLLFKVKFNKVLDERIKLGEELYNRQVYTQADLKNNKEDYYTWSAYNSEYLKTAFNKEHNEYKKSYDDADAFFFGSLGLRNTPLDSLKALKDKINYKITILKKIRAKTESMKSQMPLKSIRMAM
;
A
#
# COMPACT_ATOMS: atom_id res chain seq x y z
N MET A 1 32.02 -13.78 2.77
CA MET A 1 30.79 -14.60 2.65
C MET A 1 29.74 -13.98 3.55
N ILE A 2 28.75 -13.29 2.98
CA ILE A 2 27.74 -12.55 3.75
C ILE A 2 26.58 -13.49 4.07
N ASN A 3 26.17 -13.50 5.35
CA ASN A 3 25.24 -14.43 5.99
C ASN A 3 23.95 -14.66 5.20
N LYS A 4 23.82 -15.85 4.59
CA LYS A 4 22.59 -16.34 3.97
C LYS A 4 21.58 -16.88 5.00
N THR A 5 22.02 -17.08 6.24
CA THR A 5 21.28 -17.75 7.32
C THR A 5 20.25 -16.86 8.03
N SER A 6 20.47 -15.54 8.07
CA SER A 6 19.54 -14.60 8.73
C SER A 6 18.25 -14.39 7.93
N ASN A 7 18.30 -14.40 6.60
CA ASN A 7 17.11 -14.23 5.76
C ASN A 7 16.14 -15.42 5.84
N LEU A 8 16.65 -16.64 6.01
CA LEU A 8 15.82 -17.85 6.09
C LEU A 8 14.96 -17.91 7.37
N VAL A 9 15.42 -17.31 8.47
CA VAL A 9 14.67 -17.27 9.73
C VAL A 9 13.54 -16.23 9.69
N VAL A 10 13.77 -15.11 8.99
CA VAL A 10 12.77 -14.03 8.84
C VAL A 10 11.57 -14.49 8.01
N ASP A 11 11.78 -15.28 6.96
CA ASP A 11 10.68 -15.75 6.09
C ASP A 11 9.73 -16.73 6.81
N ALA A 12 10.20 -17.48 7.80
CA ALA A 12 9.38 -18.45 8.54
C ALA A 12 8.45 -17.81 9.60
N LEU A 13 8.75 -16.59 10.06
CA LEU A 13 7.91 -15.89 11.05
C LEU A 13 6.61 -15.38 10.41
N PRO A 14 5.48 -15.30 11.13
CA PRO A 14 4.29 -14.64 10.59
C PRO A 14 4.54 -13.14 10.37
N THR A 15 3.83 -12.54 9.42
CA THR A 15 3.81 -11.08 9.25
C THR A 15 3.10 -10.44 10.44
N GLU A 16 3.79 -9.53 11.12
CA GLU A 16 3.31 -8.86 12.33
C GLU A 16 3.45 -7.35 12.20
N LEU A 17 2.47 -6.64 12.73
CA LEU A 17 2.44 -5.18 12.72
C LEU A 17 3.42 -4.64 13.78
N LEU A 18 4.35 -3.79 13.35
CA LEU A 18 5.32 -3.09 14.23
C LEU A 18 4.72 -1.83 14.87
N LEU A 19 3.68 -1.28 14.25
CA LEU A 19 2.98 -0.09 14.72
C LEU A 19 1.81 -0.45 15.64
N PHE A 20 1.41 0.50 16.50
CA PHE A 20 0.13 0.38 17.20
C PHE A 20 -1.02 0.32 16.20
N LYS A 21 -1.93 -0.65 16.35
CA LYS A 21 -3.10 -0.83 15.47
C LYS A 21 -3.86 0.46 15.24
N VAL A 22 -4.11 1.24 16.30
CA VAL A 22 -4.81 2.53 16.20
C VAL A 22 -4.07 3.53 15.31
N LYS A 23 -2.74 3.63 15.43
CA LYS A 23 -1.94 4.52 14.59
C LYS A 23 -1.91 4.04 13.14
N PHE A 24 -1.76 2.74 12.93
CA PHE A 24 -1.77 2.15 11.59
C PHE A 24 -3.11 2.34 10.87
N ASN A 25 -4.19 2.06 11.57
CA ASN A 25 -5.55 2.23 11.10
C ASN A 25 -5.85 3.69 10.74
N LYS A 26 -5.44 4.63 11.60
CA LYS A 26 -5.60 6.07 11.31
C LYS A 26 -4.92 6.46 10.00
N VAL A 27 -3.68 6.04 9.78
CA VAL A 27 -2.96 6.32 8.53
C VAL A 27 -3.69 5.66 7.35
N LEU A 28 -4.08 4.39 7.45
CA LEU A 28 -4.82 3.72 6.37
C LEU A 28 -6.13 4.44 6.03
N ASP A 29 -6.90 4.88 7.03
CA ASP A 29 -8.16 5.60 6.83
C ASP A 29 -7.91 6.93 6.10
N GLU A 30 -6.85 7.67 6.47
CA GLU A 30 -6.41 8.88 5.76
C GLU A 30 -5.99 8.58 4.32
N ARG A 31 -5.24 7.49 4.08
CA ARG A 31 -4.79 7.10 2.73
C ARG A 31 -5.94 6.64 1.84
N ILE A 32 -6.92 5.94 2.40
CA ILE A 32 -8.16 5.53 1.70
C ILE A 32 -8.93 6.77 1.27
N LYS A 33 -9.14 7.73 2.18
CA LYS A 33 -9.83 8.98 1.87
C LYS A 33 -9.14 9.77 0.75
N LEU A 34 -7.81 9.93 0.82
CA LEU A 34 -7.04 10.58 -0.25
C LEU A 34 -7.15 9.84 -1.59
N GLY A 35 -7.18 8.51 -1.57
CA GLY A 35 -7.42 7.72 -2.77
C GLY A 35 -8.80 8.00 -3.36
N GLU A 36 -9.85 8.05 -2.52
CA GLU A 36 -11.21 8.37 -2.95
C GLU A 36 -11.32 9.80 -3.52
N GLU A 37 -10.59 10.76 -2.97
CA GLU A 37 -10.48 12.12 -3.53
C GLU A 37 -9.85 12.10 -4.94
N LEU A 38 -8.75 11.37 -5.15
CA LEU A 38 -8.13 11.18 -6.47
C LEU A 38 -9.08 10.48 -7.46
N TYR A 39 -9.81 9.48 -6.98
CA TYR A 39 -10.81 8.76 -7.77
C TYR A 39 -12.00 9.63 -8.15
N ASN A 40 -12.44 10.58 -7.32
CA ASN A 40 -13.58 11.44 -7.62
C ASN A 40 -13.20 12.75 -8.31
N ARG A 41 -11.90 13.07 -8.38
CA ARG A 41 -11.41 14.29 -9.03
C ARG A 41 -11.89 14.40 -10.48
N GLN A 42 -12.51 15.53 -10.80
CA GLN A 42 -12.93 15.90 -12.15
C GLN A 42 -11.70 16.16 -13.04
N VAL A 43 -11.74 15.69 -14.28
CA VAL A 43 -10.65 15.81 -15.26
C VAL A 43 -11.27 16.30 -16.57
N TYR A 44 -11.02 17.56 -16.91
CA TYR A 44 -11.58 18.20 -18.10
C TYR A 44 -10.53 18.38 -19.19
N THR A 45 -9.27 18.50 -18.81
CA THR A 45 -8.14 18.77 -19.70
C THR A 45 -7.06 17.70 -19.60
N GLN A 46 -6.15 17.68 -20.58
CA GLN A 46 -4.97 16.82 -20.49
C GLN A 46 -4.05 17.23 -19.32
N ALA A 47 -4.00 18.51 -18.96
CA ALA A 47 -3.25 18.99 -17.80
C ALA A 47 -3.82 18.41 -16.49
N ASP A 48 -5.15 18.38 -16.34
CA ASP A 48 -5.80 17.75 -15.18
C ASP A 48 -5.48 16.26 -15.09
N LEU A 49 -5.50 15.56 -16.24
CA LEU A 49 -5.15 14.14 -16.29
C LEU A 49 -3.69 13.91 -15.89
N LYS A 50 -2.77 14.77 -16.35
CA LYS A 50 -1.35 14.70 -15.99
C LYS A 50 -1.17 14.91 -14.48
N ASN A 51 -1.75 15.96 -13.92
CA ASN A 51 -1.67 16.26 -12.49
C ASN A 51 -2.27 15.14 -11.63
N ASN A 52 -3.41 14.56 -12.06
CA ASN A 52 -4.03 13.44 -11.35
C ASN A 52 -3.15 12.17 -11.40
N LYS A 53 -2.43 11.93 -12.50
CA LYS A 53 -1.44 10.84 -12.57
C LYS A 53 -0.27 11.08 -11.62
N GLU A 54 0.29 12.28 -11.60
CA GLU A 54 1.42 12.62 -10.72
C GLU A 54 1.05 12.46 -9.23
N ASP A 55 -0.13 12.95 -8.85
CA ASP A 55 -0.65 12.78 -7.49
C ASP A 55 -0.92 11.30 -7.17
N TYR A 56 -1.46 10.53 -8.12
CA TYR A 56 -1.63 9.09 -7.97
C TYR A 56 -0.31 8.38 -7.70
N TYR A 57 0.74 8.66 -8.48
CA TYR A 57 2.04 8.00 -8.30
C TYR A 57 2.68 8.39 -6.97
N THR A 58 2.58 9.66 -6.58
CA THR A 58 3.03 10.14 -5.26
C THR A 58 2.27 9.45 -4.12
N TRP A 59 0.94 9.39 -4.24
CA TRP A 59 0.08 8.72 -3.26
C TRP A 59 0.41 7.23 -3.16
N SER A 60 0.63 6.57 -4.30
CA SER A 60 0.92 5.14 -4.37
C SER A 60 2.30 4.80 -3.82
N ALA A 61 3.32 5.59 -4.14
CA ALA A 61 4.68 5.41 -3.63
C ALA A 61 4.72 5.51 -2.10
N TYR A 62 4.06 6.53 -1.54
CA TYR A 62 3.93 6.66 -0.09
C TYR A 62 3.31 5.40 0.54
N ASN A 63 2.20 4.90 -0.03
CA ASN A 63 1.50 3.74 0.51
C ASN A 63 2.36 2.47 0.45
N SER A 64 3.12 2.29 -0.64
CA SER A 64 4.03 1.13 -0.78
C SER A 64 5.14 1.16 0.28
N GLU A 65 5.78 2.31 0.49
CA GLU A 65 6.81 2.49 1.53
C GLU A 65 6.23 2.39 2.95
N TYR A 66 5.02 2.89 3.16
CA TYR A 66 4.32 2.74 4.43
C TYR A 66 4.06 1.26 4.76
N LEU A 67 3.55 0.49 3.79
CA LEU A 67 3.33 -0.95 3.96
C LEU A 67 4.64 -1.74 4.07
N LYS A 68 5.75 -1.25 3.52
CA LYS A 68 7.08 -1.85 3.71
C LYS A 68 7.54 -1.74 5.16
N THR A 69 7.35 -0.57 5.76
CA THR A 69 7.92 -0.23 7.08
C THR A 69 6.98 -0.53 8.25
N ALA A 70 5.68 -0.71 8.00
CA ALA A 70 4.70 -1.00 9.04
C ALA A 70 4.79 -2.42 9.62
N PHE A 71 5.42 -3.36 8.92
CA PHE A 71 5.48 -4.77 9.30
C PHE A 71 6.92 -5.24 9.55
N ASN A 72 7.05 -6.34 10.28
CA ASN A 72 8.34 -7.00 10.56
C ASN A 72 9.06 -7.56 9.31
N LYS A 73 8.35 -7.62 8.17
CA LYS A 73 8.89 -8.03 6.87
C LYS A 73 8.70 -6.92 5.86
N GLU A 74 9.79 -6.46 5.26
CA GLU A 74 9.73 -5.51 4.14
C GLU A 74 8.98 -6.12 2.94
N HIS A 75 9.19 -7.42 2.70
CA HIS A 75 8.50 -8.21 1.69
C HIS A 75 7.30 -8.96 2.31
N ASN A 76 6.31 -8.20 2.77
CA ASN A 76 5.07 -8.77 3.31
C ASN A 76 3.97 -8.90 2.24
N GLU A 77 2.99 -9.77 2.52
CA GLU A 77 1.86 -10.05 1.65
C GLU A 77 0.95 -8.84 1.39
N TYR A 78 0.92 -7.87 2.31
CA TYR A 78 0.09 -6.65 2.17
C TYR A 78 0.70 -5.69 1.16
N LYS A 79 2.01 -5.41 1.27
CA LYS A 79 2.77 -4.64 0.29
C LYS A 79 2.73 -5.32 -1.07
N LYS A 80 3.00 -6.64 -1.11
CA LYS A 80 2.94 -7.42 -2.36
C LYS A 80 1.59 -7.28 -3.04
N SER A 81 0.50 -7.52 -2.32
CA SER A 81 -0.85 -7.37 -2.88
C SER A 81 -1.06 -5.95 -3.42
N TYR A 82 -0.61 -4.92 -2.70
CA TYR A 82 -0.77 -3.53 -3.09
C TYR A 82 0.04 -3.14 -4.34
N ASP A 83 1.27 -3.64 -4.48
CA ASP A 83 2.15 -3.34 -5.62
C ASP A 83 1.74 -4.13 -6.87
N ASP A 84 1.35 -5.40 -6.71
CA ASP A 84 0.86 -6.26 -7.79
C ASP A 84 -0.42 -5.68 -8.45
N ALA A 85 -1.08 -4.74 -7.78
CA ALA A 85 -2.20 -3.99 -8.33
C ALA A 85 -1.88 -3.31 -9.66
N ASP A 86 -0.65 -2.83 -9.85
CA ASP A 86 -0.25 -2.16 -11.10
C ASP A 86 0.03 -3.18 -12.22
N ALA A 87 0.52 -4.38 -11.89
CA ALA A 87 0.86 -5.44 -12.84
C ALA A 87 -0.37 -5.98 -13.60
N PHE A 88 -1.54 -6.02 -12.94
CA PHE A 88 -2.81 -6.44 -13.55
C PHE A 88 -3.20 -5.58 -14.78
N PHE A 89 -2.76 -4.32 -14.83
CA PHE A 89 -3.13 -3.38 -15.88
C PHE A 89 -2.04 -3.19 -16.96
N PHE A 90 -0.91 -3.91 -16.89
CA PHE A 90 0.14 -3.86 -17.92
C PHE A 90 -0.23 -4.63 -19.20
N GLY A 91 -1.19 -5.56 -19.14
CA GLY A 91 -1.61 -6.38 -20.29
C GLY A 91 -2.42 -5.66 -21.39
N SER A 92 -2.83 -4.40 -21.18
CA SER A 92 -3.73 -3.68 -22.10
C SER A 92 -3.07 -2.56 -22.90
N LEU A 93 -1.73 -2.41 -22.84
CA LEU A 93 -0.98 -1.30 -23.46
C LEU A 93 -0.94 -1.31 -25.00
N GLY A 94 -1.57 -2.28 -25.67
CA GLY A 94 -1.44 -2.52 -27.12
C GLY A 94 -2.52 -1.93 -28.04
N LEU A 95 -3.61 -1.32 -27.54
CA LEU A 95 -4.69 -0.82 -28.40
C LEU A 95 -5.01 0.65 -28.08
N ARG A 96 -4.64 1.55 -29.00
CA ARG A 96 -5.10 2.96 -29.15
C ARG A 96 -5.52 3.65 -27.82
N ASN A 97 -4.58 4.28 -27.13
CA ASN A 97 -4.87 5.03 -25.90
C ASN A 97 -5.48 6.41 -26.19
N THR A 98 -6.81 6.55 -26.18
CA THR A 98 -7.43 7.87 -26.14
C THR A 98 -7.27 8.51 -24.74
N PRO A 99 -7.41 9.84 -24.59
CA PRO A 99 -7.43 10.48 -23.27
C PRO A 99 -8.48 9.89 -22.32
N LEU A 100 -9.63 9.46 -22.86
CA LEU A 100 -10.70 8.82 -22.10
C LEU A 100 -10.26 7.43 -21.59
N ASP A 101 -9.61 6.63 -22.43
CA ASP A 101 -9.07 5.33 -22.03
C ASP A 101 -7.99 5.50 -20.95
N SER A 102 -7.15 6.53 -21.09
CA SER A 102 -6.14 6.82 -20.08
C SER A 102 -6.75 7.28 -18.75
N LEU A 103 -7.84 8.03 -18.78
CA LEU A 103 -8.55 8.44 -17.55
C LEU A 103 -9.20 7.22 -16.89
N LYS A 104 -9.88 6.37 -17.68
CA LYS A 104 -10.49 5.14 -17.19
C LYS A 104 -9.44 4.22 -16.55
N ALA A 105 -8.33 3.97 -17.23
CA ALA A 105 -7.25 3.14 -16.72
C ALA A 105 -6.64 3.70 -15.42
N LEU A 106 -6.52 5.03 -15.30
CA LEU A 106 -6.09 5.67 -14.05
C LEU A 106 -7.10 5.43 -12.92
N LYS A 107 -8.40 5.63 -13.18
CA LYS A 107 -9.47 5.44 -12.19
C LYS A 107 -9.57 3.99 -11.74
N ASP A 108 -9.42 3.03 -12.65
CA ASP A 108 -9.41 1.59 -12.35
C ASP A 108 -8.23 1.22 -11.44
N LYS A 109 -7.02 1.74 -11.72
CA LYS A 109 -5.84 1.57 -10.87
C LYS A 109 -6.03 2.14 -9.46
N ILE A 110 -6.53 3.38 -9.37
CA ILE A 110 -6.83 4.04 -8.09
C ILE A 110 -7.82 3.19 -7.29
N ASN A 111 -8.95 2.81 -7.90
CA ASN A 111 -10.01 2.04 -7.23
C ASN A 111 -9.51 0.68 -6.75
N TYR A 112 -8.68 0.01 -7.55
CA TYR A 112 -8.12 -1.29 -7.16
C TYR A 112 -7.19 -1.16 -5.94
N LYS A 113 -6.31 -0.15 -5.91
CA LYS A 113 -5.45 0.12 -4.75
C LYS A 113 -6.25 0.53 -3.51
N ILE A 114 -7.31 1.35 -3.65
CA ILE A 114 -8.24 1.66 -2.54
C ILE A 114 -8.86 0.38 -1.99
N THR A 115 -9.33 -0.52 -2.86
CA THR A 115 -9.92 -1.80 -2.46
C THR A 115 -8.94 -2.64 -1.64
N ILE A 116 -7.66 -2.64 -2.02
CA ILE A 116 -6.62 -3.36 -1.28
C ILE A 116 -6.37 -2.71 0.07
N LEU A 117 -6.26 -1.37 0.15
CA LEU A 117 -6.12 -0.67 1.43
C LEU A 117 -7.31 -0.95 2.37
N LYS A 118 -8.54 -0.96 1.86
CA LYS A 118 -9.75 -1.33 2.63
C LYS A 118 -9.67 -2.77 3.14
N LYS A 119 -9.20 -3.72 2.33
CA LYS A 119 -8.97 -5.11 2.75
C LYS A 119 -7.91 -5.21 3.85
N ILE A 120 -6.80 -4.49 3.74
CA ILE A 120 -5.75 -4.45 4.76
C ILE A 120 -6.33 -3.88 6.06
N ARG A 121 -7.05 -2.76 5.98
CA ARG A 121 -7.69 -2.10 7.12
C ARG A 121 -8.66 -3.00 7.88
N ALA A 122 -9.48 -3.78 7.16
CA ALA A 122 -10.38 -4.76 7.76
C ALA A 122 -9.62 -5.92 8.43
N LYS A 123 -8.51 -6.36 7.83
CA LYS A 123 -7.66 -7.42 8.40
C LYS A 123 -6.93 -6.99 9.67
N THR A 124 -6.61 -5.70 9.84
CA THR A 124 -5.84 -5.21 11.00
C THR A 124 -6.46 -5.56 12.35
N GLU A 125 -7.78 -5.65 12.43
CA GLU A 125 -8.47 -6.07 13.66
C GLU A 125 -7.99 -7.47 14.12
N SER A 126 -7.75 -8.38 13.17
CA SER A 126 -7.28 -9.75 13.42
C SER A 126 -5.75 -9.91 13.50
N MET A 127 -4.97 -8.88 13.16
CA MET A 127 -3.50 -8.99 13.13
C MET A 127 -2.91 -9.10 14.53
N LYS A 128 -1.85 -9.91 14.69
CA LYS A 128 -0.99 -9.87 15.86
C LYS A 128 -0.12 -8.61 15.81
N SER A 129 -0.16 -7.80 16.86
CA SER A 129 0.71 -6.63 17.02
C SER A 129 1.86 -6.98 17.94
N GLN A 130 3.09 -6.67 17.53
CA GLN A 130 4.20 -6.64 18.49
C GLN A 130 4.01 -5.42 19.38
N MET A 131 3.43 -5.60 20.57
CA MET A 131 3.72 -4.66 21.65
C MET A 131 5.19 -4.84 22.03
N PRO A 132 5.94 -3.76 22.33
CA PRO A 132 7.32 -3.91 22.73
C PRO A 132 7.38 -4.68 24.05
N LEU A 133 8.15 -5.78 24.06
CA LEU A 133 8.81 -6.28 25.26
C LEU A 133 9.78 -5.19 25.75
N LYS A 134 9.24 -4.14 26.36
CA LYS A 134 9.98 -3.21 27.21
C LYS A 134 9.27 -3.12 28.55
N SER A 135 9.16 -4.28 29.21
CA SER A 135 8.73 -4.39 30.61
C SER A 135 9.42 -5.52 31.37
N ILE A 136 10.61 -5.97 30.92
CA ILE A 136 11.44 -6.86 31.72
C ILE A 136 12.89 -6.38 31.59
N ARG A 137 13.52 -6.10 32.73
CA ARG A 137 14.87 -5.52 32.94
C ARG A 137 14.94 -3.99 32.94
N MET A 138 14.21 -3.36 33.88
CA MET A 138 14.84 -2.42 34.82
C MET A 138 14.33 -2.76 36.21
N ALA A 139 14.82 -3.89 36.71
CA ALA A 139 14.81 -4.28 38.11
C ALA A 139 16.07 -5.14 38.29
N MET A 140 17.21 -4.48 38.38
CA MET A 140 18.40 -4.87 39.15
C MET A 140 19.22 -3.61 39.36
#